data_AF-A0A3M0H2J5-F1
#
_entry.id   AF-A0A3M0H2J5-F1
#
_cell.length_a   1.000
_cell.length_b   1.000
_cell.length_c   1.000
_cell.angle_alpha   90.00
_cell.angle_beta   90.00
_cell.angle_gamma   90.00
#
_symmetry.space_group_name_H-M   'P 1'
#
loop_
_entity.id
_entity.type
_entity.pdbx_description
1 polymer ?
#
loop_
_entity_poly.entity_id
_entity_poly.type
_entity_poly.pdbx_seq_one_letter_code
_entity_poly.pdbx_strand_id
1 'polypeptide(L)'
;MNLIDFLVNVELDTPRPDYRALLITARNVTSPAADTPAAPSAFQPHVAAWRAAWQNAGLDPALFELGAQPSDAPVVALGNAVARRFELPITTFALDGFEGPVRIEVGTATVRDAAGSAARRFRPEHRVQPTPEITSVLYILEALDPLTDDDLRLAADDILDALRAANPDVEVAQRILRPE
;
A
#
# COMPACT_ATOMS: atom_id res chain seq x y z
N MET A 1 -9.07 17.17 -5.92
CA MET A 1 -9.80 15.96 -6.33
C MET A 1 -10.26 15.25 -5.08
N ASN A 2 -11.52 14.80 -5.04
CA ASN A 2 -12.05 14.02 -3.90
C ASN A 2 -11.31 12.67 -3.81
N LEU A 3 -11.12 12.13 -2.61
CA LEU A 3 -10.50 10.82 -2.38
C LEU A 3 -11.24 9.68 -3.10
N ILE A 4 -12.57 9.70 -3.08
CA ILE A 4 -13.41 8.72 -3.78
C ILE A 4 -13.22 8.86 -5.29
N ASP A 5 -13.25 10.08 -5.82
CA ASP A 5 -13.03 10.32 -7.26
C ASP A 5 -11.65 9.83 -7.70
N PHE A 6 -10.61 10.06 -6.90
CA PHE A 6 -9.28 9.49 -7.16
C PHE A 6 -9.36 7.96 -7.24
N LEU A 7 -9.90 7.31 -6.21
CA LEU A 7 -9.93 5.85 -6.10
C LEU A 7 -10.76 5.18 -7.20
N VAL A 8 -11.89 5.76 -7.60
CA VAL A 8 -12.75 5.22 -8.66
C VAL A 8 -12.03 5.19 -10.00
N ASN A 9 -11.14 6.15 -10.24
CA ASN A 9 -10.37 6.25 -11.48
C ASN A 9 -9.00 5.55 -11.40
N VAL A 10 -8.68 4.85 -10.32
CA VAL A 10 -7.47 4.00 -10.29
C VAL A 10 -7.68 2.79 -11.18
N GLU A 11 -6.70 2.54 -12.04
CA GLU A 11 -6.66 1.40 -12.94
C GLU A 11 -5.67 0.34 -12.44
N LEU A 12 -5.94 -0.92 -12.77
CA LEU A 12 -5.09 -2.06 -12.46
C LEU A 12 -4.70 -2.78 -13.75
N ASP A 13 -3.40 -2.85 -14.03
CA ASP A 13 -2.81 -3.64 -15.10
C ASP A 13 -2.00 -4.78 -14.47
N THR A 14 -2.50 -6.01 -14.63
CA THR A 14 -1.88 -7.19 -14.03
C THR A 14 -1.97 -8.42 -14.92
N PRO A 15 -0.87 -9.18 -15.07
CA PRO A 15 -0.91 -10.48 -15.73
C PRO A 15 -1.46 -11.60 -14.82
N ARG A 16 -1.77 -11.31 -13.55
CA ARG A 16 -2.19 -12.30 -12.55
C ARG A 16 -3.68 -12.20 -12.24
N PRO A 17 -4.49 -13.25 -12.53
CA PRO A 17 -5.94 -13.24 -12.28
C PRO A 17 -6.29 -13.32 -10.78
N ASP A 18 -5.38 -13.80 -9.95
CA ASP A 18 -5.52 -13.92 -8.50
C ASP A 18 -4.97 -12.70 -7.74
N TYR A 19 -4.54 -11.65 -8.45
CA TYR A 19 -4.07 -10.42 -7.82
C TYR A 19 -5.24 -9.60 -7.27
N ARG A 20 -5.09 -9.04 -6.08
CA ARG A 20 -5.98 -8.01 -5.54
C ARG A 20 -5.15 -6.91 -4.91
N ALA A 21 -5.66 -5.68 -4.95
CA ALA A 21 -5.08 -4.57 -4.22
C ALA A 21 -6.17 -3.84 -3.43
N LEU A 22 -6.01 -3.71 -2.12
CA LEU A 22 -6.80 -2.80 -1.31
C LEU A 22 -6.06 -1.47 -1.23
N LEU A 23 -6.71 -0.42 -1.73
CA LEU A 23 -6.20 0.94 -1.69
C LEU A 23 -6.84 1.69 -0.54
N ILE A 24 -6.03 2.44 0.21
CA ILE A 24 -6.51 3.39 1.21
C ILE A 24 -5.93 4.75 0.86
N THR A 25 -6.80 5.74 0.68
CA THR A 25 -6.38 7.14 0.62
C THR A 25 -6.83 7.86 1.87
N ALA A 26 -5.97 8.69 2.43
CA ALA A 26 -6.32 9.54 3.56
C ALA A 26 -5.85 10.99 3.38
N ARG A 27 -6.59 11.95 3.94
CA ARG A 27 -6.24 13.37 4.07
C ARG A 27 -6.39 13.83 5.53
N ASN A 28 -5.74 14.94 5.86
CA ASN A 28 -5.63 15.44 7.23
C ASN A 28 -4.92 14.43 8.14
N VAL A 29 -3.97 13.68 7.58
CA VAL A 29 -3.16 12.72 8.35
C VAL A 29 -2.25 13.49 9.29
N THR A 30 -2.23 13.08 10.55
CA THR A 30 -1.23 13.45 11.55
C THR A 30 -0.36 12.24 11.82
N SER A 31 0.83 12.44 12.40
CA SER A 31 1.75 11.35 12.72
C SER A 31 1.04 10.30 13.61
N PRO A 32 0.74 9.09 13.10
CA PRO A 32 0.23 8.04 13.96
C PRO A 32 1.27 7.67 15.00
N ALA A 33 0.81 7.33 16.20
CA ALA A 33 1.70 6.75 17.19
C ALA A 33 2.36 5.51 16.57
N ALA A 34 3.69 5.46 16.62
CA ALA A 34 4.45 4.29 16.21
C ALA A 34 4.28 3.20 17.26
N ASP A 35 3.09 2.62 17.38
CA ASP A 35 2.91 1.48 18.25
C ASP A 35 3.63 0.27 17.64
N THR A 36 4.34 -0.45 18.50
CA THR A 36 5.10 -1.62 18.09
C THR A 36 4.11 -2.71 17.71
N PRO A 37 4.17 -3.27 16.47
CA PRO A 37 3.20 -4.26 16.04
C PRO A 37 3.21 -5.47 16.97
N ALA A 38 2.01 -5.93 17.32
CA ALA A 38 1.81 -7.24 17.92
C ALA A 38 2.39 -8.34 17.00
N ALA A 39 2.90 -9.41 17.63
CA ALA A 39 3.60 -10.52 16.97
C ALA A 39 2.88 -11.02 15.70
N PRO A 40 3.63 -11.43 14.66
CA PRO A 40 3.05 -11.85 13.38
C PRO A 40 2.01 -12.95 13.58
N SER A 41 0.86 -12.82 12.93
CA SER A 41 -0.08 -13.93 12.83
C SER A 41 0.42 -14.91 11.77
N ALA A 42 0.40 -16.20 12.08
CA ALA A 42 1.07 -17.30 11.40
C ALA A 42 0.63 -17.59 9.93
N PHE A 43 0.74 -16.64 9.01
CA PHE A 43 0.37 -16.82 7.61
C PHE A 43 1.57 -17.11 6.69
N GLN A 44 2.22 -18.25 6.89
CA GLN A 44 3.38 -18.60 6.06
C GLN A 44 3.09 -19.00 4.58
N PRO A 45 1.89 -19.45 4.16
CA PRO A 45 1.67 -19.89 2.76
C PRO A 45 1.64 -18.79 1.68
N HIS A 46 1.10 -17.59 1.94
CA HIS A 46 0.97 -16.55 0.91
C HIS A 46 2.29 -15.79 0.67
N VAL A 47 3.20 -15.75 1.65
CA VAL A 47 4.56 -15.23 1.47
C VAL A 47 5.30 -16.00 0.37
N ALA A 48 5.09 -17.32 0.28
CA ALA A 48 5.65 -18.13 -0.79
C ALA A 48 5.04 -17.79 -2.16
N ALA A 49 3.72 -17.55 -2.22
CA ALA A 49 3.05 -17.13 -3.45
C ALA A 49 3.59 -15.78 -3.95
N TRP A 50 3.83 -14.83 -3.05
CA TRP A 50 4.48 -13.55 -3.38
C TRP A 50 5.90 -13.72 -3.90
N ARG A 51 6.74 -14.50 -3.20
CA ARG A 51 8.10 -14.81 -3.68
C ARG A 51 8.10 -15.36 -5.10
N ALA A 52 7.24 -16.33 -5.38
CA ALA A 52 7.10 -16.91 -6.72
C ALA A 52 6.61 -15.88 -7.76
N ALA A 53 5.67 -15.01 -7.39
CA ALA A 53 5.10 -14.02 -8.29
C ALA A 53 6.11 -12.96 -8.73
N TRP A 54 6.98 -12.46 -7.85
CA TRP A 54 7.94 -11.40 -8.23
C TRP A 54 9.35 -11.88 -8.58
N GLN A 55 9.69 -13.16 -8.39
CA GLN A 55 10.94 -13.74 -8.92
C GLN A 55 11.12 -13.48 -10.43
N ASN A 56 10.02 -13.50 -11.20
CA ASN A 56 10.04 -13.27 -12.65
C ASN A 56 10.00 -11.77 -13.04
N ALA A 57 9.72 -10.87 -12.09
CA ALA A 57 9.62 -9.42 -12.33
C ALA A 57 10.95 -8.67 -12.09
N GLY A 58 12.03 -9.39 -11.73
CA GLY A 58 13.32 -8.79 -11.41
C GLY A 58 13.32 -7.92 -10.14
N LEU A 59 12.33 -8.11 -9.26
CA LEU A 59 12.25 -7.42 -7.98
C LEU A 59 13.20 -8.05 -6.95
N ASP A 60 13.80 -7.18 -6.15
CA ASP A 60 14.76 -7.55 -5.10
C ASP A 60 14.09 -8.47 -4.05
N PRO A 61 14.64 -9.67 -3.81
CA PRO A 61 14.07 -10.56 -2.81
C PRO A 61 14.01 -9.99 -1.39
N ALA A 62 14.83 -8.98 -1.07
CA ALA A 62 14.75 -8.26 0.20
C ALA A 62 13.43 -7.48 0.37
N LEU A 63 12.69 -7.22 -0.71
CA LEU A 63 11.32 -6.67 -0.64
C LEU A 63 10.31 -7.68 -0.08
N PHE A 64 10.61 -8.99 -0.18
CA PHE A 64 9.80 -10.06 0.43
C PHE A 64 10.09 -10.26 1.91
N GLU A 65 11.09 -9.58 2.49
CA GLU A 65 11.26 -9.46 3.94
C GLU A 65 10.28 -8.41 4.50
N LEU A 66 9.00 -8.59 4.16
CA LEU A 66 7.82 -8.03 4.83
C LEU A 66 7.79 -6.50 4.95
N GLY A 67 7.80 -5.78 3.82
CA GLY A 67 7.40 -4.38 3.80
C GLY A 67 8.34 -3.46 4.57
N ALA A 68 9.61 -3.39 4.16
CA ALA A 68 10.56 -2.43 4.69
C ALA A 68 10.75 -1.28 3.70
N GLN A 69 9.66 -0.57 3.34
CA GLN A 69 9.83 0.68 2.60
C GLN A 69 10.73 1.60 3.47
N PRO A 70 11.95 1.95 3.01
CA PRO A 70 12.90 2.68 3.83
C PRO A 70 12.48 4.15 3.89
N SER A 71 11.95 4.56 5.04
CA SER A 71 11.50 5.92 5.30
C SER A 71 11.41 6.16 6.80
N ASP A 72 11.64 7.40 7.21
CA ASP A 72 11.42 7.91 8.55
C ASP A 72 9.99 8.46 8.77
N ALA A 73 9.17 8.50 7.72
CA ALA A 73 7.80 9.00 7.80
C ALA A 73 6.93 8.06 8.67
N PRO A 74 6.22 8.56 9.70
CA PRO A 74 5.38 7.75 10.58
C PRO A 74 4.30 6.93 9.85
N VAL A 75 3.76 7.47 8.77
CA VAL A 75 2.78 6.78 7.91
C VAL A 75 3.37 5.55 7.22
N VAL A 76 4.65 5.61 6.84
CA VAL A 76 5.37 4.45 6.27
C VAL A 76 5.68 3.45 7.37
N ALA A 77 6.06 3.91 8.57
CA ALA A 77 6.28 3.03 9.71
C ALA A 77 5.00 2.23 10.07
N LEU A 78 3.83 2.87 10.04
CA LEU A 78 2.53 2.22 10.20
C LEU A 78 2.28 1.15 9.12
N GLY A 79 2.45 1.50 7.85
CA GLY A 79 2.33 0.55 6.74
C GLY A 79 3.27 -0.65 6.88
N ASN A 80 4.53 -0.40 7.24
CA ASN A 80 5.53 -1.45 7.47
C ASN A 80 5.16 -2.33 8.69
N ALA A 81 4.55 -1.76 9.74
CA ALA A 81 4.12 -2.53 10.91
C ALA A 81 2.98 -3.51 10.55
N VAL A 82 1.99 -3.03 9.78
CA VAL A 82 0.88 -3.85 9.29
C VAL A 82 1.38 -4.90 8.28
N ALA A 83 2.29 -4.51 7.37
CA ALA A 83 2.90 -5.43 6.41
C ALA A 83 3.57 -6.63 7.10
N ARG A 84 4.27 -6.40 8.22
CA ARG A 84 4.90 -7.47 9.01
C ARG A 84 3.89 -8.33 9.76
N ARG A 85 2.81 -7.73 10.27
CA ARG A 85 1.78 -8.43 11.06
C ARG A 85 0.95 -9.39 10.20
N PHE A 86 0.56 -8.95 9.01
CA PHE A 86 -0.25 -9.72 8.05
C PHE A 86 0.58 -10.41 6.97
N GLU A 87 1.90 -10.23 7.03
CA GLU A 87 2.88 -10.75 6.09
C GLU A 87 2.57 -10.44 4.61
N LEU A 88 1.91 -9.30 4.34
CA LEU A 88 1.50 -8.89 3.00
C LEU A 88 2.26 -7.65 2.54
N PRO A 89 2.46 -7.45 1.23
CA PRO A 89 3.13 -6.26 0.76
C PRO A 89 2.28 -5.00 0.90
N ILE A 90 2.87 -3.98 1.51
CA ILE A 90 2.29 -2.64 1.60
C ILE A 90 3.28 -1.63 1.05
N THR A 91 2.85 -0.79 0.11
CA THR A 91 3.58 0.42 -0.28
C THR A 91 2.80 1.65 0.16
N THR A 92 3.51 2.65 0.67
CA THR A 92 2.95 3.93 1.09
C THR A 92 3.51 5.06 0.22
N PHE A 93 2.63 5.86 -0.38
CA PHE A 93 3.00 7.02 -1.19
C PHE A 93 2.44 8.31 -0.61
N ALA A 94 3.14 9.42 -0.85
CA ALA A 94 2.59 10.77 -0.69
C ALA A 94 1.54 10.98 -1.79
N LEU A 95 0.26 11.11 -1.40
CA LEU A 95 -0.85 11.16 -2.36
C LEU A 95 -0.78 12.40 -3.26
N ASP A 96 -0.53 13.57 -2.67
CA ASP A 96 -0.44 14.82 -3.42
C ASP A 96 0.81 14.89 -4.32
N GLY A 97 1.71 13.90 -4.23
CA GLY A 97 2.81 13.73 -5.16
C GLY A 97 2.39 13.21 -6.54
N PHE A 98 1.18 12.65 -6.70
CA PHE A 98 0.69 12.15 -7.99
C PHE A 98 -0.10 13.21 -8.76
N GLU A 99 0.05 13.22 -10.09
CA GLU A 99 -0.77 14.03 -10.99
C GLU A 99 -1.98 13.23 -11.48
N GLY A 100 -3.12 13.38 -10.79
CA GLY A 100 -4.37 12.72 -11.16
C GLY A 100 -4.46 11.26 -10.71
N PRO A 101 -5.43 10.50 -11.23
CA PRO A 101 -5.57 9.07 -10.94
C PRO A 101 -4.34 8.27 -11.39
N VAL A 102 -4.13 7.11 -10.78
CA VAL A 102 -2.96 6.27 -11.04
C VAL A 102 -3.34 4.94 -11.70
N ARG A 103 -2.39 4.35 -12.43
CA ARG A 103 -2.43 2.97 -12.91
C ARG A 103 -1.41 2.14 -12.13
N ILE A 104 -1.86 1.04 -11.53
CA ILE A 104 -1.01 0.06 -10.85
C ILE A 104 -0.56 -0.95 -11.90
N GLU A 105 0.73 -0.96 -12.21
CA GLU A 105 1.34 -1.85 -13.21
C GLU A 105 2.05 -3.00 -12.46
N VAL A 106 1.36 -4.14 -12.31
CA VAL A 106 1.81 -5.25 -11.46
C VAL A 106 3.12 -5.86 -11.96
N GLY A 107 3.22 -6.07 -13.28
CA GLY A 107 4.37 -6.73 -13.91
C GLY A 107 5.69 -5.96 -13.82
N THR A 108 5.65 -4.65 -13.59
CA THR A 108 6.84 -3.77 -13.55
C THR A 108 7.13 -3.17 -12.19
N ALA A 109 6.38 -3.54 -11.15
CA ALA A 109 6.52 -2.95 -9.83
C ALA A 109 6.21 -1.44 -9.77
N THR A 110 5.40 -0.90 -10.69
CA THR A 110 5.21 0.56 -10.83
C THR A 110 3.79 1.03 -10.57
N VAL A 111 3.67 2.29 -10.17
CA VAL A 111 2.44 3.08 -10.11
C VAL A 111 2.66 4.29 -11.00
N ARG A 112 1.85 4.46 -12.05
CA ARG A 112 1.97 5.55 -13.01
C ARG A 112 0.83 6.54 -12.85
N ASP A 113 1.12 7.83 -12.80
CA ASP A 113 0.07 8.87 -12.76
C ASP A 113 -0.44 9.26 -14.14
N ALA A 114 -1.45 10.14 -14.18
CA ALA A 114 -2.08 10.58 -15.43
C ALA A 114 -1.15 11.44 -16.30
N ALA A 115 -0.09 12.02 -15.73
CA ALA A 115 0.96 12.71 -16.47
C ALA A 115 2.00 11.76 -17.08
N GLY A 116 1.91 10.46 -16.78
CA GLY A 116 2.80 9.42 -17.28
C GLY A 116 4.04 9.20 -16.42
N SER A 117 4.19 9.90 -15.30
CA SER A 117 5.29 9.71 -14.36
C SER A 117 5.11 8.39 -13.62
N ALA A 118 6.10 7.51 -13.73
CA ALA A 118 6.10 6.23 -13.05
C ALA A 118 6.83 6.35 -11.71
N ALA A 119 6.26 5.69 -10.70
CA ALA A 119 6.87 5.50 -9.42
C ALA A 119 7.06 4.03 -9.07
N ARG A 120 8.21 3.65 -8.51
CA ARG A 120 8.47 2.29 -8.04
C ARG A 120 7.78 2.02 -6.71
N ARG A 121 7.13 0.86 -6.62
CA ARG A 121 6.65 0.29 -5.34
C ARG A 121 7.84 -0.06 -4.44
N PHE A 122 7.66 0.08 -3.13
CA PHE A 122 8.67 -0.12 -2.05
C PHE A 122 9.93 0.76 -2.08
N ARG A 123 10.24 1.43 -3.19
CA ARG A 123 11.31 2.44 -3.31
C ARG A 123 10.78 3.64 -4.11
N PRO A 124 9.80 4.39 -3.56
CA PRO A 124 9.19 5.51 -4.26
C PRO A 124 10.22 6.61 -4.54
N GLU A 125 10.02 7.28 -5.67
CA GLU A 125 10.76 8.43 -6.15
C GLU A 125 10.42 9.64 -5.28
N HIS A 126 11.35 10.59 -5.22
CA HIS A 126 11.30 11.71 -4.28
C HIS A 126 9.95 12.45 -4.22
N ARG A 127 9.30 12.68 -5.37
CA ARG A 127 8.00 13.39 -5.44
C ARG A 127 6.87 12.67 -4.72
N VAL A 128 6.86 11.34 -4.74
CA VAL A 128 5.79 10.50 -4.16
C VAL A 128 6.26 9.76 -2.90
N GLN A 129 7.46 10.07 -2.43
CA GLN A 129 8.00 9.54 -1.19
C GLN A 129 7.37 10.30 -0.01
N PRO A 130 6.74 9.59 0.95
CA PRO A 130 6.24 10.24 2.17
C PRO A 130 7.36 10.90 2.98
N THR A 131 7.10 12.08 3.51
CA THR A 131 7.94 12.77 4.50
C THR A 131 7.26 12.74 5.87
N PRO A 132 7.95 13.05 6.98
CA PRO A 132 7.34 13.13 8.30
C PRO A 132 6.17 14.12 8.42
N GLU A 133 6.12 15.14 7.57
CA GLU A 133 5.09 16.21 7.59
C GLU A 133 3.93 15.96 6.60
N ILE A 134 3.90 14.80 5.94
CA ILE A 134 2.88 14.50 4.93
C ILE A 134 1.48 14.48 5.55
N THR A 135 0.52 15.10 4.86
CA THR A 135 -0.88 15.20 5.31
C THR A 135 -1.85 14.38 4.46
N SER A 136 -1.37 13.82 3.36
CA SER A 136 -2.15 13.00 2.43
C SER A 136 -1.37 11.78 1.95
N VAL A 137 -1.99 10.61 2.01
CA VAL A 137 -1.30 9.33 1.77
C VAL A 137 -2.14 8.40 0.92
N LEU A 138 -1.44 7.54 0.16
CA LEU A 138 -1.99 6.37 -0.51
C LEU A 138 -1.26 5.14 0.01
N TYR A 139 -2.00 4.21 0.63
CA TYR A 139 -1.54 2.86 0.89
C TYR A 139 -2.03 1.92 -0.21
N ILE A 140 -1.16 1.02 -0.64
CA ILE A 140 -1.48 -0.09 -1.54
C ILE A 140 -1.14 -1.38 -0.80
N LEU A 141 -2.17 -2.13 -0.38
CA LEU A 141 -2.06 -3.44 0.25
C LEU A 141 -2.31 -4.50 -0.82
N GLU A 142 -1.32 -5.36 -1.08
CA GLU A 142 -1.40 -6.33 -2.16
C GLU A 142 -1.74 -7.72 -1.63
N ALA A 143 -2.62 -8.45 -2.33
CA ALA A 143 -2.91 -9.87 -2.09
C ALA A 143 -2.75 -10.76 -3.33
N LEU A 144 -2.33 -11.99 -3.08
CA LEU A 144 -2.41 -13.13 -3.98
C LEU A 144 -3.01 -14.30 -3.20
N ASP A 145 -3.58 -15.30 -3.89
CA ASP A 145 -4.02 -16.53 -3.22
C ASP A 145 -2.86 -17.16 -2.41
N PRO A 146 -3.11 -17.67 -1.20
CA PRO A 146 -4.41 -17.84 -0.53
C PRO A 146 -4.90 -16.64 0.31
N LEU A 147 -4.25 -15.47 0.27
CA LEU A 147 -4.67 -14.31 1.05
C LEU A 147 -6.01 -13.78 0.52
N THR A 148 -6.99 -13.68 1.42
CA THR A 148 -8.38 -13.36 1.07
C THR A 148 -8.65 -11.86 1.10
N ASP A 149 -9.79 -11.46 0.55
CA ASP A 149 -10.26 -10.08 0.69
C ASP A 149 -10.54 -9.69 2.15
N ASP A 150 -10.91 -10.66 3.00
CA ASP A 150 -11.16 -10.41 4.41
C ASP A 150 -9.85 -10.20 5.18
N ASP A 151 -8.79 -10.90 4.81
CA ASP A 151 -7.43 -10.64 5.33
C ASP A 151 -6.95 -9.23 4.94
N LEU A 152 -7.19 -8.82 3.69
CA LEU A 152 -6.89 -7.45 3.23
C LEU A 152 -7.66 -6.41 4.04
N ARG A 153 -8.97 -6.64 4.29
CA ARG A 153 -9.79 -5.71 5.08
C ARG A 153 -9.33 -5.64 6.51
N LEU A 154 -8.96 -6.77 7.13
CA LEU A 154 -8.46 -6.80 8.49
C LEU A 154 -7.14 -6.01 8.61
N ALA A 155 -6.24 -6.12 7.62
CA ALA A 155 -5.04 -5.30 7.55
C ALA A 155 -5.34 -3.81 7.33
N ALA A 156 -6.34 -3.49 6.51
CA ALA A 156 -6.78 -2.12 6.28
C ALA A 156 -7.39 -1.49 7.54
N ASP A 157 -8.19 -2.25 8.30
CA ASP A 157 -8.79 -1.80 9.55
C ASP A 157 -7.71 -1.38 10.57
N ASP A 158 -6.62 -2.16 10.71
CA ASP A 158 -5.47 -1.78 11.57
C ASP A 158 -4.84 -0.43 11.16
N ILE A 159 -4.75 -0.13 9.86
CA ILE A 159 -4.28 1.18 9.36
C ILE A 159 -5.30 2.28 9.68
N LEU A 160 -6.57 2.05 9.36
CA LEU A 160 -7.63 3.05 9.52
C LEU A 160 -7.85 3.42 10.98
N ASP A 161 -7.81 2.44 11.88
CA ASP A 161 -7.96 2.67 13.33
C ASP A 161 -6.78 3.47 13.88
N ALA A 162 -5.55 3.16 13.44
CA ALA A 162 -4.37 3.94 13.83
C ALA A 162 -4.43 5.39 13.33
N LEU A 163 -4.87 5.62 12.08
CA LEU A 163 -5.03 6.97 11.53
C LEU A 163 -6.10 7.76 12.28
N ARG A 164 -7.26 7.14 12.59
CA ARG A 164 -8.35 7.78 13.33
C ARG A 164 -8.01 8.06 14.80
N ALA A 165 -7.23 7.17 15.42
CA ALA A 165 -6.73 7.40 16.77
C ALA A 165 -5.77 8.60 16.82
N ALA A 166 -4.98 8.81 15.77
CA ALA A 166 -4.06 9.95 15.64
C ALA A 166 -4.79 11.27 15.32
N ASN A 167 -5.83 11.20 14.49
CA ASN A 167 -6.70 12.32 14.18
C ASN A 167 -8.14 11.83 13.88
N PRO A 168 -9.12 12.09 14.77
CA PRO A 168 -10.51 11.73 14.53
C PRO A 168 -11.13 12.39 13.29
N ASP A 169 -10.60 13.51 12.84
CA ASP A 169 -11.07 14.26 11.66
C ASP A 169 -10.37 13.81 10.35
N VAL A 170 -9.63 12.70 10.38
CA VAL A 170 -9.00 12.13 9.18
C VAL A 170 -10.07 11.74 8.15
N GLU A 171 -9.93 12.26 6.93
CA GLU A 171 -10.77 11.85 5.81
C GLU A 171 -10.18 10.61 5.17
N VAL A 172 -10.97 9.55 4.99
CA VAL A 172 -10.51 8.28 4.43
C VAL A 172 -11.43 7.77 3.34
N ALA A 173 -10.87 7.11 2.35
CA ALA A 173 -11.59 6.29 1.39
C ALA A 173 -10.79 5.03 1.10
N GLN A 174 -11.47 3.91 0.81
CA GLN A 174 -10.82 2.67 0.41
C GLN A 174 -11.54 1.98 -0.74
N ARG A 175 -10.79 1.21 -1.53
CA ARG A 175 -11.31 0.42 -2.66
C ARG A 175 -10.48 -0.83 -2.85
N ILE A 176 -11.13 -1.97 -3.06
CA ILE A 176 -10.47 -3.19 -3.54
C ILE A 176 -10.52 -3.22 -5.07
N LEU A 177 -9.36 -3.40 -5.70
CA LEU A 177 -9.17 -3.65 -7.12
C LEU A 177 -8.94 -5.13 -7.39
N ARG A 178 -9.47 -5.59 -8.51
CA ARG A 178 -9.29 -6.94 -9.05
C ARG A 178 -9.08 -6.83 -10.57
N PRO A 179 -8.36 -7.77 -11.21
CA PRO A 179 -8.36 -7.91 -12.66
C PRO A 179 -9.79 -8.05 -13.16
N GLU A 180 -10.10 -7.43 -14.29
CA GLU A 180 -11.36 -7.65 -15.02
C GLU A 180 -11.42 -9.03 -15.68
#